data_AF-A0AA36AH26-F1
#
_entry.id   AF-A0AA36AH26-F1
#
_cell.length_a   1.000
_cell.length_b   1.000
_cell.length_c   1.000
_cell.angle_alpha   90.00
_cell.angle_beta   90.00
_cell.angle_gamma   90.00
#
_symmetry.space_group_name_H-M   'P 1'
#
loop_
_entity.id
_entity.type
_entity.pdbx_description
1 polymer ?
#
loop_
_entity_poly.entity_id
_entity_poly.type
_entity_poly.pdbx_seq_one_letter_code
_entity_poly.pdbx_strand_id
1 'polypeptide(L)'
;MGVVCVFSYPVPEGKSAQQIVDSLQKQVELLGAVKAGNFYVDCETYQSTLPNTTTQRLIHILHNSEQPATCFAILDTGNCLVADSQFDVLMQRLKGFYQQKKGSKIESKGQRYEYGDFLIKIGTVLIASSVKGILVEVINNFIIIFFFYSFTCFSHLTMDMLEHCFEGF
;
A
#
# COMPACT_ATOMS: atom_id res chain seq x y z
N MET A 1 -13.62 -0.94 -13.79
CA MET A 1 -12.48 -1.77 -13.37
C MET A 1 -11.24 -1.11 -13.95
N GLY A 2 -10.63 -0.19 -13.21
CA GLY A 2 -9.42 0.51 -13.65
C GLY A 2 -8.18 -0.35 -13.51
N VAL A 3 -7.09 0.01 -14.21
CA VAL A 3 -5.76 -0.55 -13.97
C VAL A 3 -5.07 0.32 -12.92
N VAL A 4 -4.43 -0.33 -11.94
CA VAL A 4 -3.65 0.33 -10.90
C VAL A 4 -2.19 -0.12 -11.02
N CYS A 5 -1.28 0.84 -11.15
CA CYS A 5 0.16 0.59 -11.11
C CYS A 5 0.75 1.24 -9.86
N VAL A 6 1.49 0.46 -9.06
CA VAL A 6 2.16 0.94 -7.85
C VAL A 6 3.67 0.85 -8.06
N PHE A 7 4.38 1.94 -7.81
CA PHE A 7 5.83 2.02 -7.93
C PHE A 7 6.47 2.44 -6.61
N SER A 8 7.53 1.72 -6.22
CA SER A 8 8.45 2.15 -5.17
C SER A 8 9.54 3.03 -5.78
N TYR A 9 9.64 4.28 -5.34
CA TYR A 9 10.70 5.17 -5.80
C TYR A 9 11.86 5.18 -4.78
N PRO A 10 13.08 4.79 -5.17
CA PRO A 10 14.22 4.73 -4.25
C PRO A 10 14.65 6.14 -3.84
N VAL A 11 14.98 6.31 -2.55
CA VAL A 11 15.49 7.58 -2.02
C VAL A 11 17.01 7.59 -2.21
N PRO A 12 17.59 8.44 -3.09
CA PRO A 12 19.03 8.51 -3.29
C PRO A 12 19.74 9.00 -2.02
N GLU A 13 20.94 8.51 -1.78
CA GLU A 13 21.77 8.94 -0.64
C GLU A 13 21.95 10.47 -0.64
N GLY A 14 21.65 11.10 0.50
CA GLY A 14 21.77 12.56 0.68
C GLY A 14 20.54 13.39 0.30
N LYS A 15 19.46 12.79 -0.24
CA LYS A 15 18.18 13.47 -0.46
C LYS A 15 17.14 13.05 0.57
N SER A 16 16.37 14.01 1.08
CA SER A 16 15.21 13.69 1.93
C SER A 16 14.09 13.16 1.06
N ALA A 17 13.40 12.10 1.51
CA ALA A 17 12.21 11.57 0.84
C ALA A 17 11.15 12.67 0.62
N GLN A 18 11.04 13.61 1.56
CA GLN A 18 10.13 14.75 1.44
C GLN A 18 10.47 15.62 0.23
N GLN A 19 11.77 15.90 0.00
CA GLN A 19 12.20 16.73 -1.14
C GLN A 19 11.88 16.07 -2.48
N ILE A 20 11.98 14.74 -2.55
CA ILE A 20 11.66 13.98 -3.77
C ILE A 20 10.15 13.99 -4.00
N VAL A 21 9.35 13.75 -2.96
CA VAL A 21 7.89 13.84 -3.02
C VAL A 21 7.46 15.23 -3.50
N ASP A 22 8.01 16.29 -2.91
CA ASP A 22 7.71 17.67 -3.30
C ASP A 22 8.12 17.94 -4.77
N SER A 23 9.23 17.36 -5.23
CA SER A 23 9.66 17.46 -6.64
C SER A 23 8.70 16.75 -7.58
N LEU A 24 8.26 15.53 -7.24
CA LEU A 24 7.30 14.76 -8.04
C LEU A 24 5.93 15.46 -8.09
N GLN A 25 5.48 15.99 -6.96
CA GLN A 25 4.25 16.79 -6.86
C GLN A 25 4.29 17.99 -7.80
N LYS A 26 5.36 18.78 -7.75
CA LYS A 26 5.56 19.92 -8.66
C LYS A 26 5.60 19.50 -10.13
N GLN A 27 6.25 18.37 -10.46
CA GLN A 27 6.28 17.88 -11.83
C GLN A 27 4.89 17.50 -12.34
N VAL A 28 4.08 16.84 -11.51
CA VAL A 28 2.71 16.47 -11.87
C VAL A 28 1.80 17.68 -12.01
N GLU A 29 1.96 18.70 -11.15
CA GLU A 29 1.27 19.98 -11.29
C GLU A 29 1.67 20.73 -12.57
N LEU A 30 2.96 20.74 -12.92
CA LEU A 30 3.46 21.34 -14.18
C LEU A 30 2.93 20.64 -15.43
N LEU A 31 2.66 19.34 -15.35
CA LEU A 31 2.03 18.59 -16.44
C LEU A 31 0.54 18.92 -16.61
N GLY A 32 -0.04 19.69 -15.69
CA GLY A 32 -1.45 20.12 -15.73
C GLY A 32 -2.38 19.27 -14.87
N ALA A 33 -1.85 18.44 -13.98
CA ALA A 33 -2.68 17.71 -13.04
C ALA A 33 -3.21 18.63 -11.93
N VAL A 34 -4.46 18.42 -11.53
CA VAL A 34 -5.14 19.22 -10.52
C VAL A 34 -5.14 18.46 -9.20
N LYS A 35 -4.80 19.14 -8.10
CA LYS A 35 -4.85 18.54 -6.77
C LYS A 35 -6.31 18.20 -6.39
N ALA A 36 -6.56 16.93 -6.12
CA ALA A 36 -7.89 16.37 -5.86
C ALA A 36 -8.09 15.89 -4.41
N GLY A 37 -7.05 15.95 -3.57
CA GLY A 37 -7.17 15.65 -2.14
C GLY A 37 -5.90 15.07 -1.55
N ASN A 38 -6.05 14.37 -0.43
CA ASN A 38 -5.00 13.59 0.21
C ASN A 38 -5.48 12.15 0.40
N PHE A 39 -4.55 11.21 0.51
CA PHE A 39 -4.85 9.82 0.83
C PHE A 39 -4.05 9.38 2.05
N TYR A 40 -4.61 8.41 2.78
CA TYR A 40 -3.95 7.74 3.89
C TYR A 40 -4.29 6.26 3.83
N VAL A 41 -3.26 5.43 3.87
CA VAL A 41 -3.36 3.98 3.95
C VAL A 41 -2.54 3.52 5.14
N ASP A 42 -3.12 2.73 6.01
CA ASP A 42 -2.39 2.09 7.10
C ASP A 42 -2.55 0.57 7.06
N CYS A 43 -1.51 -0.11 7.49
CA CYS A 43 -1.44 -1.56 7.57
C CYS A 43 -0.97 -1.96 8.97
N GLU A 44 -1.81 -2.70 9.66
CA GLU A 44 -1.48 -3.32 10.93
C GLU A 44 -1.12 -4.79 10.70
N THR A 45 -0.09 -5.28 11.39
CA THR A 45 0.31 -6.69 11.32
C THR A 45 -0.01 -7.38 12.65
N TYR A 46 -0.75 -8.47 12.58
CA TYR A 46 -1.07 -9.35 13.70
C TYR A 46 -0.33 -10.68 13.52
N GLN A 47 0.22 -11.18 14.62
CA GLN A 47 0.97 -12.43 14.66
C GLN A 47 0.30 -13.41 15.60
N SER A 48 0.21 -14.67 15.19
CA SER A 48 -0.35 -15.73 16.01
C SER A 48 0.52 -16.01 17.24
N THR A 49 -0.09 -16.14 18.41
CA THR A 49 0.59 -16.42 19.69
C THR A 49 0.37 -17.84 20.22
N LEU A 50 0.08 -18.81 19.34
CA LEU A 50 -0.15 -20.19 19.75
C LEU A 50 1.16 -20.85 20.23
N PRO A 51 1.23 -21.34 21.49
CA PRO A 51 2.50 -21.73 22.12
C PRO A 51 3.17 -23.01 21.57
N ASN A 52 2.56 -23.77 20.66
CA ASN A 52 3.06 -25.08 20.22
C ASN A 52 3.07 -25.30 18.70
N THR A 53 3.02 -24.24 17.90
CA THR A 53 3.02 -24.34 16.44
C THR A 53 4.32 -23.81 15.88
N THR A 54 5.04 -24.62 15.10
CA THR A 54 6.31 -24.25 14.45
C THR A 54 6.12 -23.13 13.42
N THR A 55 4.88 -22.87 12.97
CA THR A 55 4.54 -21.84 11.98
C THR A 55 3.82 -20.68 12.64
N GLN A 56 4.48 -19.52 12.69
CA GLN A 56 3.84 -18.26 13.08
C GLN A 56 3.02 -17.72 11.90
N ARG A 57 1.70 -17.57 12.09
CA ARG A 57 0.80 -17.02 11.08
C ARG A 57 0.73 -15.50 11.22
N LEU A 58 0.79 -14.80 10.08
CA LEU A 58 0.66 -13.36 10.00
C LEU A 58 -0.65 -12.98 9.31
N ILE A 59 -1.29 -11.94 9.83
CA ILE A 59 -2.46 -11.30 9.22
C ILE A 59 -2.14 -9.80 9.10
N HIS A 60 -2.22 -9.28 7.89
CA HIS A 60 -2.05 -7.87 7.59
C HIS A 60 -3.42 -7.25 7.34
N ILE A 61 -3.81 -6.28 8.15
CA ILE A 61 -5.08 -5.58 8.01
C ILE A 61 -4.78 -4.20 7.44
N LEU A 62 -5.30 -3.94 6.26
CA LEU A 62 -5.12 -2.71 5.52
C LEU A 62 -6.40 -1.87 5.59
N HIS A 63 -6.24 -0.61 5.94
CA HIS A 63 -7.28 0.41 5.94
C HIS A 63 -6.91 1.50 4.95
N ASN A 64 -7.91 1.97 4.21
CA ASN A 64 -7.73 3.03 3.22
C ASN A 64 -8.75 4.13 3.49
N SER A 65 -8.28 5.38 3.60
CA SER A 65 -9.12 6.55 3.80
C SER A 65 -10.16 6.75 2.70
N GLU A 66 -9.89 6.25 1.49
CA GLU A 66 -10.83 6.32 0.37
C GLU A 66 -11.96 5.28 0.45
N GLN A 67 -11.79 4.25 1.27
CA GLN A 67 -12.79 3.20 1.50
C GLN A 67 -12.95 2.94 3.01
N PRO A 68 -13.42 3.94 3.78
CA PRO A 68 -13.39 3.90 5.24
C PRO A 68 -14.33 2.83 5.86
N ALA A 69 -15.29 2.32 5.09
CA ALA A 69 -16.21 1.28 5.53
C ALA A 69 -15.63 -0.13 5.39
N THR A 70 -14.52 -0.29 4.67
CA THR A 70 -13.93 -1.59 4.33
C THR A 70 -12.49 -1.70 4.83
N CYS A 71 -12.13 -2.87 5.33
CA CYS A 71 -10.74 -3.24 5.56
C CYS A 71 -10.39 -4.47 4.72
N PHE A 72 -9.11 -4.60 4.38
CA PHE A 72 -8.59 -5.75 3.63
C PHE A 72 -7.67 -6.54 4.54
N ALA A 73 -8.00 -7.81 4.80
CA ALA A 73 -7.15 -8.70 5.57
C ALA A 73 -6.39 -9.63 4.63
N ILE A 74 -5.07 -9.55 4.62
CA ILE A 74 -4.17 -10.37 3.81
C ILE A 74 -3.47 -11.35 4.75
N LEU A 75 -3.65 -12.64 4.51
CA LEU A 75 -2.97 -13.70 5.24
C LEU A 75 -1.60 -13.98 4.61
N ASP A 76 -0.67 -14.49 5.42
CA ASP A 76 0.63 -15.03 4.98
C ASP A 76 0.51 -16.05 3.82
N THR A 77 -0.61 -16.77 3.75
CA THR A 77 -0.95 -17.70 2.66
C THR A 77 -1.27 -17.02 1.32
N GLY A 78 -1.30 -15.69 1.25
CA GLY A 78 -1.70 -14.93 0.06
C GLY A 78 -3.21 -14.76 -0.09
N ASN A 79 -4.01 -15.32 0.82
CA ASN A 79 -5.46 -15.14 0.82
C ASN A 79 -5.83 -13.72 1.23
N CYS A 80 -6.66 -13.05 0.43
CA CYS A 80 -7.18 -11.72 0.70
C CYS A 80 -8.67 -11.78 1.03
N LEU A 81 -9.05 -11.21 2.18
CA LEU A 81 -10.42 -11.09 2.64
C LEU A 81 -10.82 -9.61 2.65
N VAL A 82 -12.02 -9.33 2.16
CA VAL A 82 -12.65 -8.00 2.26
C VAL A 82 -13.66 -8.07 3.38
N ALA A 83 -13.49 -7.23 4.40
CA ALA A 83 -14.37 -7.17 5.56
C ALA A 83 -14.76 -5.71 5.86
N ASP A 84 -15.70 -5.54 6.78
CA ASP A 84 -16.08 -4.23 7.29
C ASP A 84 -15.06 -3.71 8.31
N SER A 85 -15.15 -2.43 8.64
CA SER A 85 -14.32 -1.84 9.71
C SER A 85 -14.58 -2.42 11.11
N GLN A 86 -15.61 -3.24 11.29
CA GLN A 86 -15.83 -3.95 12.56
C GLN A 86 -14.90 -5.15 12.75
N PHE A 87 -14.17 -5.55 11.71
CA PHE A 87 -13.15 -6.59 11.80
C PHE A 87 -12.05 -6.26 12.82
N ASP A 88 -11.73 -4.98 13.04
CA ASP A 88 -10.76 -4.57 14.08
C ASP A 88 -11.27 -4.91 15.49
N VAL A 89 -12.57 -4.77 15.72
CA VAL A 89 -13.21 -5.14 16.99
C VAL A 89 -13.11 -6.65 17.19
N LEU A 90 -13.31 -7.44 16.13
CA LEU A 90 -13.11 -8.89 16.17
C LEU A 90 -11.65 -9.22 16.54
N MET A 91 -10.68 -8.55 15.93
CA MET A 91 -9.27 -8.76 16.27
C MET A 91 -8.94 -8.42 17.71
N GLN A 92 -9.57 -7.40 18.27
CA GLN A 92 -9.42 -7.08 19.68
C GLN A 92 -9.99 -8.17 20.61
N ARG A 93 -11.01 -8.91 20.19
CA ARG A 93 -11.53 -10.08 20.92
C ARG A 93 -10.62 -11.30 20.77
N LEU A 94 -9.89 -11.40 19.67
CA LEU A 94 -8.95 -12.49 19.37
C LEU A 94 -7.53 -12.27 19.93
N LYS A 95 -7.30 -11.27 20.79
CA LYS A 95 -5.98 -10.94 21.38
C LYS A 95 -5.26 -12.11 22.07
N GLY A 96 -5.98 -13.14 22.51
CA GLY A 96 -5.40 -14.36 23.09
C GLY A 96 -4.72 -15.27 22.05
N PHE A 97 -5.10 -15.15 20.78
CA PHE A 97 -4.59 -15.96 19.67
C PHE A 97 -3.75 -15.15 18.69
N TYR A 98 -4.06 -13.86 18.52
CA TYR A 98 -3.36 -12.95 17.62
C TYR A 98 -2.98 -11.67 18.36
N GLN A 99 -1.69 -11.35 18.37
CA GLN A 99 -1.19 -10.12 18.95
C GLN A 99 -0.64 -9.20 17.87
N GLN A 100 -0.89 -7.91 18.03
CA GLN A 100 -0.36 -6.90 17.13
C GLN A 100 1.17 -6.84 17.25
N LYS A 101 1.87 -6.98 16.13
CA LYS A 101 3.33 -6.88 16.05
C LYS A 101 3.75 -5.42 16.24
N LYS A 102 4.28 -5.10 17.43
CA LYS A 102 4.78 -3.76 17.74
C LYS A 102 5.92 -3.38 16.79
N GLY A 103 5.92 -2.14 16.32
CA GLY A 103 6.96 -1.63 15.42
C GLY A 103 6.87 -2.13 13.96
N SER A 104 5.75 -2.75 13.57
CA SER A 104 5.51 -3.22 12.19
C SER A 104 4.35 -2.50 11.50
N LYS A 105 3.85 -1.40 12.08
CA LYS A 105 2.80 -0.60 11.46
C LYS A 105 3.36 0.10 10.23
N ILE A 106 2.74 -0.15 9.08
CA ILE A 106 3.08 0.49 7.82
C ILE A 106 2.05 1.59 7.57
N GLU A 107 2.51 2.76 7.16
CA GLU A 107 1.65 3.88 6.83
C GLU A 107 2.11 4.48 5.51
N SER A 108 1.17 4.77 4.62
CA SER A 108 1.41 5.51 3.39
C SER A 108 0.50 6.72 3.37
N LYS A 109 1.10 7.90 3.21
CA LYS A 109 0.35 9.17 3.21
C LYS A 109 0.87 10.09 2.14
N GLY A 110 -0.04 10.80 1.49
CA GLY A 110 0.34 11.66 0.38
C GLY A 110 -0.79 12.47 -0.22
N GLN A 111 -0.45 13.13 -1.32
CA GLN A 111 -1.37 13.95 -2.08
C GLN A 111 -1.93 13.16 -3.27
N ARG A 112 -3.18 13.47 -3.61
CA ARG A 112 -3.90 12.92 -4.75
C ARG A 112 -4.09 14.01 -5.79
N TYR A 113 -3.87 13.64 -7.04
CA TYR A 113 -3.97 14.47 -8.23
C TYR A 113 -4.88 13.80 -9.26
N GLU A 114 -5.56 14.62 -10.05
CA GLU A 114 -6.36 14.21 -11.20
C GLU A 114 -5.78 14.83 -12.47
N TYR A 115 -5.45 13.99 -13.43
CA TYR A 115 -4.93 14.37 -14.73
C TYR A 115 -5.79 13.73 -15.82
N GLY A 116 -6.81 14.46 -16.29
CA GLY A 116 -7.82 13.90 -17.18
C GLY A 116 -8.51 12.70 -16.52
N ASP A 117 -8.39 11.53 -17.14
CA ASP A 117 -9.00 10.28 -16.67
C ASP A 117 -8.11 9.49 -15.68
N PHE A 118 -6.91 10.01 -15.38
CA PHE A 118 -5.96 9.40 -14.46
C PHE A 118 -6.05 10.03 -13.08
N LEU A 119 -6.05 9.19 -12.07
CA LEU A 119 -5.89 9.57 -10.67
C LEU A 119 -4.49 9.14 -10.25
N ILE A 120 -3.68 10.12 -9.88
CA ILE A 120 -2.27 9.95 -9.50
C ILE A 120 -2.15 10.23 -8.00
N LYS A 121 -1.62 9.27 -7.23
CA LYS A 121 -1.32 9.44 -5.82
C LYS A 121 0.18 9.40 -5.59
N ILE A 122 0.71 10.39 -4.89
CA ILE A 122 2.13 10.48 -4.56
C ILE A 122 2.25 10.64 -3.05
N GLY A 123 2.90 9.69 -2.40
CA GLY A 123 3.06 9.68 -0.96
C GLY A 123 4.33 9.02 -0.47
N THR A 124 4.56 9.13 0.83
CA THR A 124 5.70 8.53 1.53
C THR A 124 5.22 7.30 2.28
N VAL A 125 5.99 6.21 2.20
CA VAL A 125 5.78 4.98 2.97
C VAL A 125 6.66 5.01 4.22
N LEU A 126 6.04 4.80 5.38
CA LEU A 126 6.69 4.72 6.67
C LEU A 126 6.45 3.35 7.29
N ILE A 127 7.46 2.79 7.95
CA ILE A 127 7.33 1.62 8.83
C ILE A 127 7.77 2.06 10.22
N ALA A 128 6.88 1.93 11.21
CA ALA A 128 7.14 2.40 12.58
C ALA A 128 7.73 3.82 12.63
N SER A 129 7.10 4.74 11.89
CA SER A 129 7.51 6.14 11.77
C SER A 129 8.85 6.39 11.06
N SER A 130 9.50 5.35 10.55
CA SER A 130 10.73 5.45 9.76
C SER A 130 10.39 5.44 8.27
N VAL A 131 10.86 6.44 7.53
CA VAL A 131 10.63 6.49 6.07
C VAL A 131 11.36 5.33 5.38
N LYS A 132 10.62 4.54 4.60
CA LYS A 132 11.15 3.40 3.84
C LYS A 132 11.19 3.65 2.34
N GLY A 133 10.32 4.52 1.84
CA GLY A 133 10.28 4.83 0.42
C GLY A 133 9.18 5.79 0.05
N ILE A 134 8.99 5.94 -1.26
CA ILE A 134 7.97 6.79 -1.87
C ILE A 134 7.08 5.89 -2.71
N LEU A 135 5.77 6.08 -2.57
CA LEU A 135 4.73 5.38 -3.31
C LEU A 135 4.16 6.31 -4.37
N VAL A 136 4.11 5.81 -5.60
CA VAL A 136 3.39 6.42 -6.71
C VAL A 136 2.35 5.43 -7.22
N GLU A 137 1.08 5.79 -7.11
CA GLU A 137 -0.06 5.00 -7.59
C GLU A 137 -0.72 5.74 -8.74
N VAL A 138 -0.92 5.07 -9.87
CA VAL A 138 -1.65 5.63 -11.02
C VAL A 138 -2.85 4.73 -11.30
N ILE A 139 -4.05 5.29 -11.17
CA ILE A 139 -5.33 4.62 -11.41
C ILE A 139 -5.95 5.23 -12.66
N ASN A 140 -6.27 4.39 -13.65
CA ASN A 140 -7.07 4.82 -14.79
C ASN A 140 -8.55 4.50 -14.55
N ASN A 141 -9.43 5.50 -14.63
CA ASN A 141 -10.88 5.26 -14.53
C ASN A 141 -11.49 4.66 -15.80
N PHE A 142 -10.78 4.71 -16.94
CA PHE A 142 -11.25 4.21 -18.23
C PHE A 142 -10.77 2.77 -18.52
N ILE A 143 -11.71 1.88 -18.87
CA ILE A 143 -11.48 0.44 -19.16
C ILE A 143 -10.84 0.18 -20.54
N ILE A 144 -10.55 1.23 -21.33
CA ILE A 144 -10.12 1.08 -22.72
C ILE A 144 -8.71 1.64 -22.83
N ILE A 145 -7.78 0.88 -23.42
CA ILE A 145 -6.32 1.08 -23.51
C ILE A 145 -5.57 0.32 -22.41
N PHE A 146 -5.39 -1.00 -22.59
CA PHE A 146 -4.11 -1.72 -22.32
C PHE A 146 -4.18 -3.22 -22.68
N PHE A 147 -5.22 -3.66 -23.39
CA PHE A 147 -5.25 -5.00 -23.97
C PHE A 147 -4.27 -5.23 -25.15
N PHE A 148 -3.35 -4.30 -25.46
CA PHE A 148 -2.53 -4.42 -26.69
C PHE A 148 -1.03 -4.06 -26.63
N TYR A 149 -0.39 -3.72 -25.49
CA TYR A 149 1.06 -3.40 -25.55
C TYR A 149 2.03 -3.85 -24.43
N SER A 150 1.64 -4.65 -23.44
CA SER A 150 2.68 -5.27 -22.59
C SER A 150 2.21 -6.51 -21.80
N PHE A 151 1.57 -7.44 -22.49
CA PHE A 151 1.27 -8.77 -21.97
C PHE A 151 2.54 -9.64 -21.79
N THR A 152 3.75 -9.11 -22.02
CA THR A 152 5.00 -9.90 -22.09
C THR A 152 6.06 -9.54 -21.05
N CYS A 153 5.92 -8.45 -20.28
CA CYS A 153 6.98 -8.01 -19.34
C CYS A 153 6.51 -7.83 -17.89
N PHE A 154 5.20 -7.81 -17.63
CA PHE A 154 4.64 -7.39 -16.33
C PHE A 154 4.16 -8.54 -15.44
N SER A 155 4.06 -9.76 -15.97
CA SER A 155 3.55 -10.92 -15.24
C SER A 155 4.57 -11.57 -14.30
N HIS A 156 5.86 -11.25 -14.40
CA HIS A 156 6.87 -11.76 -13.46
C HIS A 156 7.17 -10.80 -12.32
N LEU A 157 7.23 -9.49 -12.58
CA LEU A 157 7.78 -8.54 -11.62
C LEU A 157 6.82 -8.10 -10.49
N THR A 158 5.50 -8.23 -10.68
CA THR A 158 4.51 -7.75 -9.69
C THR A 158 4.20 -8.77 -8.58
N MET A 159 4.45 -10.06 -8.79
CA MET A 159 4.51 -11.03 -7.69
C MET A 159 5.87 -10.97 -6.98
N ASP A 160 6.97 -10.81 -7.73
CA ASP A 160 8.31 -10.79 -7.14
C ASP A 160 8.58 -9.56 -6.25
N MET A 161 7.98 -8.39 -6.51
CA MET A 161 8.19 -7.22 -5.64
C MET A 161 7.38 -7.25 -4.35
N LEU A 162 6.22 -7.93 -4.33
CA LEU A 162 5.46 -8.13 -3.10
C LEU A 162 6.07 -9.28 -2.28
N GLU A 163 6.66 -10.29 -2.92
CA GLU A 163 7.46 -11.33 -2.25
C GLU A 163 8.78 -10.78 -1.71
N HIS A 164 9.54 -9.97 -2.45
CA HIS A 164 10.82 -9.44 -1.94
C HIS A 164 10.68 -8.35 -0.87
N CYS A 165 9.53 -7.68 -0.75
CA CYS A 165 9.25 -6.84 0.42
C CYS A 165 8.85 -7.66 1.66
N PHE A 166 8.43 -8.92 1.49
CA PHE A 166 8.01 -9.82 2.57
C PHE A 166 9.07 -10.86 2.98
N GLU A 167 9.98 -11.26 2.08
CA GLU A 167 11.06 -12.22 2.37
C GLU A 167 12.34 -11.56 2.95
N GLY A 168 12.33 -10.26 3.18
CA GLY A 168 13.47 -9.50 3.71
C GLY A 168 13.41 -9.13 5.20
N PHE A 169 12.50 -9.72 5.99
CA PHE A 169 12.37 -9.47 7.44
C PHE A 169 12.05 -10.73 8.26
#